data_AF-A0A965IVV7-F1
#
_entry.id   AF-A0A965IVV7-F1
#
_cell.length_a   1.000
_cell.length_b   1.000
_cell.length_c   1.000
_cell.angle_alpha   90.00
_cell.angle_beta   90.00
_cell.angle_gamma   90.00
#
_symmetry.space_group_name_H-M   'P 1'
#
loop_
_entity.id
_entity.type
_entity.pdbx_description
1 polymer ?
#
loop_
_entity_poly.entity_id
_entity_poly.type
_entity_poly.pdbx_seq_one_letter_code
_entity_poly.pdbx_strand_id
1 'polypeptide(L)'
;MARTPELVQEGYLFPETPRWHAPSESFYFVDIDRGQIHRWVPGERAQLHFQHSDWISGYAFGPGDQWTVTSARRRVLMHVAMGTTPDTATTTDVADLSGVARFGINDLLVAPNGITYVDTLCYNFLAGESAKPEPSPVMAVMPDGTFKEATRVT
;
A
#
# COMPACT_ATOMS: atom_id res chain seq x y z
N MET A 1 31.27 -8.02 -9.46
CA MET A 1 30.54 -9.25 -9.86
C MET A 1 29.25 -8.83 -10.53
N ALA A 2 28.92 -9.38 -11.71
CA ALA A 2 27.63 -9.15 -12.34
C ALA A 2 26.54 -9.90 -11.56
N ARG A 3 25.36 -9.29 -11.40
CA ARG A 3 24.18 -9.95 -10.83
C ARG A 3 23.24 -10.27 -11.99
N THR A 4 22.77 -11.51 -12.05
CA THR A 4 21.76 -11.94 -13.03
C THR A 4 20.42 -12.05 -12.29
N PRO A 5 19.36 -11.35 -12.75
CA PRO A 5 18.04 -11.51 -12.16
C PRO A 5 17.49 -12.92 -12.45
N GLU A 6 16.78 -13.50 -11.49
CA GLU A 6 16.07 -14.76 -11.62
C GLU A 6 14.56 -14.49 -11.53
N LEU A 7 13.78 -15.16 -12.38
CA LEU A 7 12.32 -15.13 -12.29
C LEU A 7 11.88 -16.01 -11.12
N VAL A 8 11.32 -15.39 -10.09
CA VAL A 8 10.78 -16.10 -8.92
C VAL A 8 9.36 -16.61 -9.16
N GLN A 9 8.47 -15.76 -9.69
CA GLN A 9 7.07 -16.10 -9.96
C GLN A 9 6.45 -15.10 -10.94
N GLU A 10 5.41 -15.55 -11.66
CA GLU A 10 4.64 -14.78 -12.63
C GLU A 10 3.12 -14.96 -12.42
N GLY A 11 2.31 -14.30 -13.25
CA GLY A 11 0.83 -14.38 -13.22
C GLY A 11 0.12 -13.28 -12.42
N TYR A 12 0.88 -12.28 -11.94
CA TYR A 12 0.33 -11.07 -11.32
C TYR A 12 -0.17 -10.10 -12.38
N LEU A 13 -1.20 -9.32 -12.04
CA LEU A 13 -1.73 -8.30 -12.93
C LEU A 13 -0.89 -7.02 -12.85
N PHE A 14 -0.68 -6.52 -11.64
CA PHE A 14 0.16 -5.35 -11.41
C PHE A 14 0.91 -5.48 -10.07
N PRO A 15 2.08 -6.16 -10.06
CA PRO A 15 2.87 -6.33 -8.85
C PRO A 15 3.60 -5.04 -8.45
N GLU A 16 3.48 -4.61 -7.19
CA GLU A 16 4.09 -3.37 -6.70
C GLU A 16 4.44 -3.43 -5.20
N THR A 17 4.98 -2.33 -4.67
CA THR A 17 5.32 -2.13 -3.26
C THR A 17 6.08 -3.31 -2.61
N PRO A 18 7.21 -3.73 -3.20
CA PRO A 18 8.01 -4.81 -2.64
C PRO A 18 8.66 -4.43 -1.29
N ARG A 19 8.45 -5.23 -0.24
CA ARG A 19 9.09 -5.02 1.07
C ARG A 19 9.61 -6.32 1.67
N TRP A 20 10.86 -6.30 2.12
CA TRP A 20 11.44 -7.38 2.92
C TRP A 20 11.07 -7.23 4.39
N HIS A 21 10.58 -8.30 5.00
CA HIS A 21 10.29 -8.42 6.42
C HIS A 21 11.33 -9.34 7.06
N ALA A 22 12.36 -8.74 7.66
CA ALA A 22 13.45 -9.49 8.27
C ALA A 22 13.00 -10.46 9.38
N PRO A 23 12.05 -10.11 10.28
CA PRO A 23 11.63 -11.04 11.34
C PRO A 23 11.01 -12.35 10.83
N SER A 24 10.33 -12.33 9.68
CA SER A 24 9.76 -13.55 9.07
C SER A 24 10.60 -14.10 7.91
N GLU A 25 11.74 -13.47 7.62
CA GLU A 25 12.58 -13.76 6.45
C GLU A 25 11.77 -13.90 5.16
N SER A 26 10.84 -12.96 4.95
CA SER A 26 9.90 -13.02 3.83
C SER A 26 9.86 -11.71 3.08
N PHE A 27 9.57 -11.80 1.79
CA PHE A 27 9.23 -10.67 0.96
C PHE A 27 7.72 -10.57 0.82
N TYR A 28 7.21 -9.35 0.88
CA TYR A 28 5.80 -9.08 0.62
C TYR A 28 5.69 -8.09 -0.53
N PHE A 29 4.58 -8.15 -1.25
CA PHE A 29 4.27 -7.24 -2.37
C PHE A 29 2.78 -7.27 -2.65
N VAL A 30 2.26 -6.25 -3.32
CA VAL A 30 0.85 -6.18 -3.72
C VAL A 30 0.63 -6.68 -5.14
N ASP A 31 -0.58 -7.14 -5.47
CA ASP A 31 -1.14 -7.16 -6.84
C ASP A 31 -2.30 -6.16 -6.84
N ILE A 32 -2.04 -4.91 -7.27
CA ILE A 32 -2.85 -3.72 -6.93
C ILE A 32 -4.31 -3.90 -7.32
N ASP A 33 -4.55 -4.13 -8.60
CA ASP A 33 -5.87 -4.18 -9.20
C ASP A 33 -6.71 -5.34 -8.66
N ARG A 34 -6.03 -6.39 -8.18
CA ARG A 34 -6.67 -7.55 -7.55
C ARG A 34 -6.91 -7.36 -6.05
N GLY A 35 -6.39 -6.30 -5.45
CA GLY A 35 -6.53 -6.01 -4.02
C GLY A 35 -5.84 -7.03 -3.14
N GLN A 36 -4.66 -7.51 -3.55
CA GLN A 36 -3.96 -8.62 -2.89
C GLN A 36 -2.64 -8.17 -2.30
N ILE A 37 -2.27 -8.74 -1.15
CA ILE A 37 -0.88 -8.78 -0.67
C ILE A 37 -0.43 -10.23 -0.70
N HIS A 38 0.74 -10.47 -1.27
CA HIS A 38 1.39 -11.78 -1.35
C HIS A 38 2.60 -11.83 -0.43
N ARG A 39 2.90 -13.01 0.10
CA ARG A 39 4.10 -13.34 0.85
C ARG A 39 4.93 -14.33 0.07
N TRP A 40 6.23 -14.09 -0.05
CA TRP A 40 7.19 -14.99 -0.64
C TRP A 40 8.32 -15.29 0.34
N VAL A 41 8.64 -16.58 0.50
CA VAL A 41 9.79 -17.06 1.26
C VAL A 41 10.79 -17.64 0.25
N PRO A 42 12.09 -17.34 0.34
CA PRO A 42 13.09 -17.90 -0.56
C PRO A 42 13.01 -19.43 -0.64
N GLY A 43 12.94 -19.97 -1.87
CA GLY A 43 12.79 -21.40 -2.13
C GLY A 43 11.34 -21.91 -2.18
N GLU A 44 10.36 -21.06 -1.87
CA GLU A 44 8.95 -21.40 -1.93
C GLU A 44 8.21 -20.62 -3.03
N ARG A 45 6.97 -21.04 -3.33
CA ARG A 45 6.04 -20.27 -4.14
C ARG A 45 5.43 -19.15 -3.29
N ALA A 46 5.26 -17.96 -3.85
CA ALA A 46 4.54 -16.89 -3.18
C ALA A 46 3.07 -17.28 -2.95
N GLN A 47 2.56 -16.93 -1.77
CA GLN A 47 1.23 -17.26 -1.29
C GLN A 47 0.44 -15.96 -1.05
N LEU A 48 -0.87 -16.02 -1.30
CA LEU A 48 -1.78 -14.94 -0.95
C LEU A 48 -1.78 -14.79 0.58
N HIS A 49 -1.57 -13.56 1.06
CA HIS A 49 -1.51 -13.23 2.48
C HIS A 49 -2.71 -12.40 2.93
N PHE A 50 -3.22 -11.52 2.07
CA PHE A 50 -4.37 -10.67 2.33
C PHE A 50 -5.16 -10.41 1.04
N GLN A 51 -6.48 -10.34 1.16
CA GLN A 51 -7.39 -10.03 0.06
C GLN A 51 -8.38 -8.94 0.49
N HIS A 52 -8.56 -7.94 -0.37
CA HIS A 52 -9.55 -6.89 -0.21
C HIS A 52 -10.35 -6.67 -1.50
N SER A 53 -11.53 -6.06 -1.41
CA SER A 53 -12.40 -5.79 -2.57
C SER A 53 -12.04 -4.50 -3.33
N ASP A 54 -11.22 -3.65 -2.70
CA ASP A 54 -10.64 -2.47 -3.32
C ASP A 54 -9.19 -2.71 -3.78
N TRP A 55 -8.67 -1.78 -4.58
CA TRP A 55 -7.25 -1.77 -4.94
C TRP A 55 -6.38 -1.52 -3.72
N ILE A 56 -5.31 -2.31 -3.60
CA ILE A 56 -4.33 -2.22 -2.51
C ILE A 56 -2.98 -1.89 -3.12
N SER A 57 -2.54 -0.64 -3.00
CA SER A 57 -1.32 -0.15 -3.62
C SER A 57 -0.15 -0.02 -2.65
N GLY A 58 -0.42 0.36 -1.41
CA GLY A 58 0.58 0.68 -0.40
C GLY A 58 0.32 -0.07 0.89
N TYR A 59 1.39 -0.46 1.57
CA TYR A 59 1.30 -1.00 2.93
C TYR A 59 2.59 -0.76 3.73
N ALA A 60 2.47 -0.87 5.04
CA ALA A 60 3.61 -0.94 5.95
C ALA A 60 3.33 -1.95 7.06
N PHE A 61 4.38 -2.70 7.42
CA PHE A 61 4.37 -3.54 8.60
C PHE A 61 4.17 -2.67 9.85
N GLY A 62 3.35 -3.14 10.78
CA GLY A 62 3.29 -2.60 12.13
C GLY A 62 3.60 -3.68 13.16
N PRO A 63 3.41 -3.38 14.46
CA PRO A 63 3.67 -4.33 15.53
C PRO A 63 2.80 -5.60 15.39
N GLY A 64 3.44 -6.77 15.46
CA GLY A 64 2.75 -8.05 15.26
C GLY A 64 2.15 -8.14 13.85
N ASP A 65 0.84 -8.43 13.79
CA ASP A 65 0.09 -8.59 12.54
C ASP A 65 -0.81 -7.38 12.23
N GLN A 66 -0.58 -6.23 12.88
CA GLN A 66 -1.33 -5.01 12.63
C GLN A 66 -0.61 -4.12 11.62
N TRP A 67 -1.09 -4.12 10.38
CA TRP A 67 -0.46 -3.42 9.27
C TRP A 67 -1.23 -2.15 8.93
N THR A 68 -0.55 -1.19 8.30
CA THR A 68 -1.20 -0.02 7.68
C THR A 68 -1.28 -0.27 6.19
N VAL A 69 -2.46 -0.11 5.58
CA VAL A 69 -2.73 -0.49 4.19
C VAL A 69 -3.60 0.58 3.51
N THR A 70 -3.33 0.90 2.25
CA THR A 70 -4.20 1.79 1.47
C THR A 70 -5.39 1.04 0.88
N SER A 71 -6.56 1.67 0.89
CA SER A 71 -7.68 1.36 -0.01
C SER A 71 -7.67 2.42 -1.11
N ALA A 72 -6.98 2.13 -2.22
CA ALA A 72 -6.53 3.13 -3.17
C ALA A 72 -7.67 3.91 -3.82
N ARG A 73 -8.76 3.24 -4.25
CA ARG A 73 -9.89 3.91 -4.91
C ARG A 73 -10.88 4.49 -3.91
N ARG A 74 -11.01 3.93 -2.71
CA ARG A 74 -11.76 4.56 -1.62
C ARG A 74 -11.06 5.82 -1.10
N ARG A 75 -9.73 5.91 -1.26
CA ARG A 75 -8.85 6.94 -0.70
C ARG A 75 -8.85 6.92 0.82
N VAL A 76 -8.84 5.71 1.37
CA VAL A 76 -8.88 5.48 2.80
C VAL A 76 -7.62 4.77 3.24
N LEU A 77 -7.00 5.27 4.31
CA LEU A 77 -5.95 4.55 5.03
C LEU A 77 -6.62 3.59 6.02
N MET A 78 -6.20 2.33 6.05
CA MET A 78 -6.76 1.30 6.92
C MET A 78 -5.69 0.73 7.84
N HIS A 79 -6.09 0.35 9.05
CA HIS A 79 -5.39 -0.68 9.81
C HIS A 79 -5.96 -2.04 9.44
N VAL A 80 -5.08 -3.01 9.21
CA VAL A 80 -5.42 -4.39 8.90
C VAL A 80 -4.80 -5.27 9.96
N ALA A 81 -5.63 -5.97 10.73
CA ALA A 81 -5.17 -7.07 11.55
C ALA A 81 -5.19 -8.34 10.68
N MET A 82 -4.02 -8.87 10.34
CA MET A 82 -3.91 -10.05 9.48
C MET A 82 -4.54 -11.27 10.16
N GLY A 83 -5.19 -12.10 9.36
CA GLY A 83 -5.75 -13.38 9.80
C GLY A 83 -4.79 -14.55 9.59
N THR A 84 -5.17 -15.74 10.05
CA THR A 84 -4.45 -16.98 9.73
C THR A 84 -4.63 -17.40 8.27
N THR A 85 -5.66 -16.86 7.61
CA THR A 85 -5.96 -17.00 6.19
C THR A 85 -6.27 -15.62 5.58
N PRO A 86 -6.11 -15.42 4.26
CA PRO A 86 -6.30 -14.11 3.64
C PRO A 86 -7.69 -13.48 3.85
N ASP A 87 -8.71 -14.31 4.02
CA ASP A 87 -10.12 -13.99 4.20
C ASP A 87 -10.55 -13.79 5.67
N THR A 88 -9.65 -14.04 6.63
CA THR A 88 -9.92 -13.83 8.07
C THR A 88 -9.32 -12.54 8.61
N ALA A 89 -8.63 -11.75 7.78
CA ALA A 89 -8.14 -10.44 8.17
C ALA A 89 -9.31 -9.46 8.44
N THR A 90 -9.10 -8.56 9.40
CA THR A 90 -10.08 -7.50 9.71
C THR A 90 -9.51 -6.13 9.40
N THR A 91 -10.36 -5.26 8.86
CA THR A 91 -9.97 -3.92 8.40
C THR A 91 -10.69 -2.84 9.20
N THR A 92 -9.97 -1.81 9.62
CA THR A 92 -10.52 -0.62 10.29
C THR A 92 -10.03 0.63 9.57
N ASP A 93 -10.97 1.48 9.13
CA ASP A 93 -10.64 2.76 8.53
C ASP A 93 -9.97 3.70 9.55
N VAL A 94 -8.89 4.35 9.14
CA VAL A 94 -8.10 5.29 9.97
C VAL A 94 -8.32 6.73 9.51
N ALA A 95 -8.24 6.98 8.21
CA ALA A 95 -8.38 8.32 7.65
C ALA A 95 -9.00 8.27 6.26
N ASP A 96 -9.98 9.15 6.01
CA ASP A 96 -10.56 9.39 4.69
C ASP A 96 -9.88 10.61 4.03
N LEU A 97 -9.14 10.35 2.95
CA LEU A 97 -8.37 11.32 2.19
C LEU A 97 -9.12 11.77 0.92
N SER A 98 -10.38 11.37 0.74
CA SER A 98 -11.15 11.65 -0.47
C SER A 98 -11.35 13.14 -0.78
N GLY A 99 -11.31 13.99 0.25
CA GLY A 99 -11.37 15.44 0.11
C GLY A 99 -10.09 16.07 -0.49
N VAL A 100 -8.95 15.38 -0.45
CA VAL A 100 -7.64 15.90 -0.92
C VAL A 100 -7.06 15.09 -2.08
N ALA A 101 -7.46 13.84 -2.24
CA ALA A 101 -6.94 12.91 -3.25
C ALA A 101 -7.99 12.65 -4.34
N ARG A 102 -7.98 13.40 -5.45
CA ARG A 102 -9.12 13.39 -6.40
C ARG A 102 -9.40 12.01 -7.02
N PHE A 103 -8.37 11.27 -7.40
CA PHE A 103 -8.50 10.02 -8.16
C PHE A 103 -8.08 8.77 -7.39
N GLY A 104 -7.25 8.91 -6.36
CA GLY A 104 -6.79 7.78 -5.56
C GLY A 104 -5.69 8.15 -4.58
N ILE A 105 -5.28 7.20 -3.75
CA ILE A 105 -4.04 7.21 -2.98
C ILE A 105 -3.18 6.04 -3.44
N ASN A 106 -1.86 6.12 -3.36
CA ASN A 106 -0.97 5.08 -3.87
C ASN A 106 -0.11 4.44 -2.77
N ASP A 107 1.20 4.68 -2.71
CA ASP A 107 2.10 4.05 -1.73
C ASP A 107 2.18 4.87 -0.44
N LEU A 108 2.64 4.22 0.64
CA LEU A 108 2.75 4.82 1.96
C LEU A 108 4.07 4.46 2.66
N LEU A 109 4.44 5.28 3.64
CA LEU A 109 5.50 4.99 4.59
C LEU A 109 5.04 5.37 5.99
N VAL A 110 5.21 4.45 6.96
CA VAL A 110 5.05 4.76 8.38
C VAL A 110 6.40 5.15 8.97
N ALA A 111 6.51 6.37 9.46
CA ALA A 111 7.72 6.86 10.11
C ALA A 111 7.83 6.30 11.56
N PRO A 112 9.04 6.29 12.15
CA PRO A 112 9.24 5.76 13.52
C PRO A 112 8.40 6.46 14.61
N ASN A 113 7.92 7.68 14.35
CA ASN A 113 7.04 8.42 15.25
C ASN A 113 5.54 8.11 15.06
N GLY A 114 5.21 7.13 14.21
CA GLY A 114 3.83 6.70 13.93
C GLY A 114 3.10 7.54 12.88
N ILE A 115 3.71 8.59 12.33
CA ILE A 115 3.10 9.35 11.22
C ILE A 115 3.17 8.52 9.95
N THR A 116 2.02 8.36 9.29
CA THR A 116 1.94 7.75 7.96
C THR A 116 2.00 8.82 6.89
N TYR A 117 3.00 8.76 6.03
CA TYR A 117 3.07 9.56 4.81
C TYR A 117 2.46 8.74 3.68
N VAL A 118 1.50 9.32 2.98
CA VAL A 118 0.80 8.67 1.87
C VAL A 118 0.74 9.62 0.70
N ASP A 119 1.09 9.14 -0.50
CA ASP A 119 0.94 9.92 -1.71
C ASP A 119 -0.53 9.93 -2.17
N THR A 120 -0.88 10.95 -2.94
CA THR A 120 -2.22 11.09 -3.52
C THR A 120 -2.11 11.14 -5.04
N LEU A 121 -3.24 10.91 -5.69
CA LEU A 121 -3.38 11.00 -7.15
C LEU A 121 -4.42 12.07 -7.45
N CYS A 122 -3.96 13.25 -7.85
CA CYS A 122 -4.80 14.38 -8.22
C CYS A 122 -4.95 14.58 -9.73
N TYR A 123 -4.16 13.87 -10.54
CA TYR A 123 -4.32 13.80 -11.99
C TYR A 123 -5.10 12.56 -12.42
N ASN A 124 -5.85 12.65 -13.52
CA ASN A 124 -6.66 11.54 -14.01
C ASN A 124 -5.79 10.53 -14.77
N PHE A 125 -5.12 9.63 -14.06
CA PHE A 125 -4.27 8.60 -14.69
C PHE A 125 -5.07 7.64 -15.57
N LEU A 126 -6.38 7.49 -15.35
CA LEU A 126 -7.26 6.68 -16.20
C LEU A 126 -7.59 7.35 -17.55
N ALA A 127 -7.30 8.64 -17.73
CA ALA A 127 -7.46 9.32 -19.01
C ALA A 127 -6.36 8.99 -20.04
N GLY A 128 -5.37 8.16 -19.67
CA GLY A 128 -4.26 7.79 -20.54
C GLY A 128 -3.51 9.01 -21.05
N GLU A 129 -3.25 9.07 -22.36
CA GLU A 129 -2.53 10.17 -23.01
C GLU A 129 -3.23 11.53 -22.88
N SER A 130 -4.53 11.55 -22.58
CA SER A 130 -5.29 12.79 -22.36
C SER A 130 -5.17 13.34 -20.93
N ALA A 131 -4.48 12.63 -20.04
CA ALA A 131 -4.26 13.07 -18.67
C ALA A 131 -3.42 14.35 -18.65
N LYS A 132 -3.92 15.39 -17.98
CA LYS A 132 -3.13 16.58 -17.68
C LYS A 132 -2.42 16.36 -16.35
N PRO A 133 -1.09 16.51 -16.27
CA PRO A 133 -0.38 16.45 -15.00
C PRO A 133 -0.93 17.50 -14.03
N GLU A 134 -1.20 17.08 -12.80
CA GLU A 134 -1.59 17.95 -11.70
C GLU A 134 -0.73 17.60 -10.48
N PRO A 135 -0.22 18.60 -9.73
CA PRO A 135 0.46 18.34 -8.47
C PRO A 135 -0.44 17.53 -7.55
N SER A 136 0.13 16.49 -6.93
CA SER A 136 -0.57 15.67 -5.96
C SER A 136 0.17 15.80 -4.62
N PRO A 137 -0.50 16.26 -3.54
CA PRO A 137 0.16 16.41 -2.25
C PRO A 137 0.51 15.05 -1.67
N VAL A 138 1.59 15.02 -0.89
CA VAL A 138 1.81 13.94 0.08
C VAL A 138 1.12 14.36 1.37
N MET A 139 0.36 13.45 1.96
CA MET A 139 -0.37 13.70 3.21
C MET A 139 0.38 13.03 4.37
N ALA A 140 0.55 13.76 5.46
CA ALA A 140 0.98 13.22 6.74
C ALA A 140 -0.26 12.93 7.59
N VAL A 141 -0.55 11.66 7.79
CA VAL A 141 -1.63 11.14 8.63
C VAL A 141 -1.07 10.79 10.00
N MET A 142 -1.65 11.40 11.04
CA MET A 142 -1.29 11.20 12.43
C MET A 142 -1.89 9.89 12.96
N PRO A 143 -1.39 9.34 14.08
CA PRO A 143 -1.92 8.11 14.67
C PRO A 143 -3.42 8.16 15.04
N ASP A 144 -3.97 9.35 15.24
CA ASP A 144 -5.39 9.55 15.55
C ASP A 144 -6.29 9.70 14.30
N GLY A 145 -5.71 9.56 13.09
CA GLY A 145 -6.42 9.68 11.82
C GLY A 145 -6.55 11.11 11.29
N THR A 146 -6.15 12.13 12.06
CA THR A 146 -6.06 13.50 11.52
C THR A 146 -4.92 13.60 10.52
N PHE A 147 -4.99 14.54 9.58
CA PHE A 147 -3.96 14.67 8.56
C PHE A 147 -3.72 16.12 8.12
N LYS A 148 -2.54 16.35 7.56
CA LYS A 148 -2.14 17.61 6.93
C LYS A 148 -1.30 17.35 5.69
N GLU A 149 -1.25 18.34 4.79
CA GLU A 149 -0.33 18.29 3.66
C GLU A 149 1.12 18.35 4.16
N ALA A 150 1.94 17.36 3.78
CA ALA A 150 3.35 17.26 4.15
C ALA A 150 4.25 18.09 3.23
N THR A 151 3.78 18.40 2.02
CA THR A 151 4.52 19.13 0.98
C THR A 151 4.52 20.64 1.16
N ARG A 152 3.78 21.18 2.14
CA ARG A 152 3.82 22.60 2.48
C ARG A 152 4.84 22.85 3.57
N VAL A 153 5.94 23.48 3.19
CA VAL A 153 6.85 24.15 4.14
C VAL A 153 6.07 25.34 4.70
N THR A 154 5.75 25.31 5.99
CA THR A 154 5.27 26.48 6.73
C THR A 154 6.42 27.45 6.96
#